data_AF-A0AAW6JUP1-F1
#
_entry.id   AF-A0AAW6JUP1-F1
#
_cell.length_a   1.000
_cell.length_b   1.000
_cell.length_c   1.000
_cell.angle_alpha   90.00
_cell.angle_beta   90.00
_cell.angle_gamma   90.00
#
_symmetry.space_group_name_H-M   'P 1'
#
loop_
_entity.id
_entity.type
_entity.pdbx_description
1 polymer ?
#
loop_
_entity_poly.entity_id
_entity_poly.type
_entity_poly.pdbx_seq_one_letter_code
_entity_poly.pdbx_strand_id
1 'polypeptide(L)' 'MPPTLKAVYRNGTFILETVCNLPEGSEVELLVQSSSVVSPPISDVESKQRFLKSLISRMQQNPIPSNAPHFTREMLHERR' A
#
# COMPACT_ATOMS: atom_id res chain seq x y z
N MET A 1 -13.97 -8.00 -26.94
CA MET A 1 -12.81 -7.40 -26.24
C MET A 1 -11.75 -8.48 -26.11
N PRO A 2 -10.50 -8.25 -26.52
CA PRO A 2 -9.44 -9.23 -26.31
C PRO A 2 -9.20 -9.43 -24.80
N PRO A 3 -8.90 -10.66 -24.35
CA PRO A 3 -8.63 -10.93 -22.94
C PRO A 3 -7.34 -10.24 -22.50
N THR A 4 -7.39 -9.51 -21.37
CA THR A 4 -6.19 -8.93 -20.74
C THR A 4 -5.62 -9.88 -19.70
N LEU A 5 -4.31 -10.11 -19.75
CA LEU A 5 -3.59 -10.97 -18.82
C LEU A 5 -2.71 -10.11 -17.91
N LYS A 6 -2.69 -10.44 -16.63
CA LYS A 6 -1.81 -9.77 -15.67
C LYS A 6 -0.46 -10.45 -15.65
N ALA A 7 0.59 -9.63 -15.60
CA ALA A 7 1.96 -10.08 -15.51
C ALA A 7 2.75 -9.16 -14.58
N VAL A 8 3.75 -9.73 -13.92
CA VAL A 8 4.74 -8.99 -13.14
C VAL A 8 6.05 -8.94 -13.94
N TYR A 9 6.57 -7.73 -14.15
CA TYR A 9 7.89 -7.57 -14.74
C TYR A 9 8.98 -7.81 -13.69
N ARG A 10 9.84 -8.81 -13.91
CA ARG A 10 10.94 -9.16 -13.02
C ARG A 10 12.16 -9.58 -13.84
N ASN A 11 13.29 -8.94 -13.60
CA ASN A 11 14.59 -9.27 -14.21
C ASN A 11 14.56 -9.35 -15.76
N GLY A 12 13.86 -8.44 -16.42
CA GLY A 12 13.78 -8.46 -17.90
C GLY A 12 12.68 -9.35 -18.47
N THR A 13 11.89 -10.03 -17.63
CA THR A 13 10.87 -10.99 -18.07
C THR A 13 9.50 -10.65 -17.50
N PHE A 14 8.44 -10.80 -18.30
CA PHE A 14 7.05 -10.71 -17.84
C PHE A 14 6.58 -12.08 -17.38
N ILE A 15 6.30 -12.21 -16.08
CA ILE A 15 5.81 -13.45 -15.47
C ILE A 15 4.30 -13.35 -15.34
N LEU A 16 3.57 -14.18 -16.08
CA LEU A 16 2.10 -14.20 -16.04
C LEU A 16 1.61 -14.68 -14.66
N GLU A 17 0.57 -14.04 -14.12
CA GLU A 17 -0.08 -14.47 -12.88
C GLU A 17 -0.94 -15.73 -13.08
N THR A 18 -1.48 -15.90 -14.28
CA THR A 18 -2.32 -17.05 -14.67
C THR A 18 -1.75 -17.73 -15.91
N VAL A 19 -1.97 -19.05 -16.01
CA VAL A 19 -1.55 -19.83 -17.18
C VAL A 19 -2.27 -19.29 -18.42
N CYS A 20 -1.50 -19.06 -19.48
CA CYS A 20 -2.00 -18.62 -20.76
C CYS A 20 -1.57 -19.59 -21.85
N ASN A 21 -2.55 -20.11 -22.61
CA ASN A 21 -2.32 -21.03 -23.72
C ASN A 21 -2.29 -20.25 -25.04
N LEU A 22 -1.23 -19.46 -25.24
CA LEU A 22 -0.98 -18.80 -26.53
C LEU A 22 0.01 -19.63 -27.37
N PRO A 23 -0.24 -19.80 -28.68
CA PRO A 23 0.73 -20.41 -29.58
C PRO A 23 2.06 -19.66 -29.57
N GLU A 24 3.17 -20.40 -29.76
CA GLU A 24 4.47 -19.80 -29.94
C GLU A 24 4.48 -18.85 -31.15
N GLY A 25 5.11 -17.68 -31.02
CA GLY A 25 5.13 -16.64 -32.06
C GLY A 25 3.89 -15.73 -32.10
N SER A 26 2.93 -15.88 -31.19
CA SER A 26 1.79 -14.96 -31.11
C SER A 26 2.25 -13.53 -30.79
N GLU A 27 1.79 -12.56 -31.59
CA GLU A 27 1.98 -11.13 -31.31
C GLU A 27 1.04 -10.69 -30.18
N VAL A 28 1.56 -9.88 -29.25
CA VAL A 28 0.81 -9.35 -28.11
C VAL A 28 1.13 -7.88 -27.90
N GLU A 29 0.15 -7.14 -27.37
CA GLU A 29 0.37 -5.77 -26.89
C GLU A 29 0.66 -5.77 -25.38
N LEU A 30 1.66 -4.99 -24.96
CA LEU A 30 2.01 -4.82 -23.55
C LEU A 30 1.51 -3.47 -23.05
N LEU A 31 0.60 -3.50 -22.07
CA LEU A 31 0.19 -2.31 -21.32
C LEU A 31 0.88 -2.28 -19.96
N VAL A 32 1.88 -1.41 -19.80
CA VAL A 32 2.59 -1.22 -18.53
C VAL A 32 1.81 -0.25 -17.65
N GLN A 33 1.19 -0.78 -16.60
CA GLN A 33 0.55 0.05 -15.58
C GLN A 33 1.64 0.54 -14.60
N SER A 34 1.88 1.84 -14.55
CA SER A 34 2.69 2.42 -13.49
C SER A 34 1.95 2.23 -12.17
N SER A 35 2.67 1.81 -11.12
CA SER A 35 2.12 1.81 -9.76
C SER A 35 1.62 3.22 -9.47
N SER A 36 0.31 3.41 -9.41
CA SER A 36 -0.25 4.65 -8.92
C SER A 36 0.05 4.68 -7.43
N VAL A 37 1.18 5.30 -7.07
CA VAL A 37 1.37 5.79 -5.72
C VAL A 37 0.23 6.78 -5.54
N VAL A 38 -0.81 6.35 -4.83
CA VAL A 38 -1.95 7.21 -4.53
C VAL A 38 -1.37 8.40 -3.80
N SER A 39 -1.47 9.57 -4.43
CA SER A 39 -1.00 10.80 -3.83
C SER A 39 -1.65 10.96 -2.46
N PRO A 40 -0.91 11.41 -1.44
CA PRO A 40 -1.48 11.59 -0.12
C PRO A 40 -2.73 12.49 -0.23
N PRO A 41 -3.79 12.20 0.55
CA PRO A 41 -5.06 12.90 0.46
C PRO A 41 -4.95 14.40 0.79
N ILE A 42 -3.84 14.83 1.38
CA ILE A 42 -3.51 16.23 1.65
C ILE A 42 -2.28 16.59 0.83
N SER A 43 -2.50 17.31 -0.27
CA SER A 43 -1.45 17.84 -1.15
C SER A 43 -1.04 19.28 -0.78
N ASP A 44 -1.96 20.07 -0.23
CA ASP A 44 -1.72 21.46 0.17
C ASP A 44 -0.91 21.58 1.47
N VAL A 45 0.09 22.47 1.45
CA VAL A 45 1.03 22.67 2.56
C VAL A 45 0.33 23.24 3.79
N GLU A 46 -0.55 24.22 3.62
CA GLU A 46 -1.25 24.83 4.75
C GLU A 46 -2.23 23.85 5.42
N SER A 47 -2.95 23.08 4.61
CA SER A 47 -3.84 22.01 5.06
C SER A 47 -3.07 20.92 5.80
N LYS A 48 -1.88 20.56 5.32
CA LYS A 48 -0.99 19.60 6.00
C LYS A 48 -0.53 20.15 7.35
N GLN A 49 -0.15 21.41 7.43
CA GLN A 49 0.25 22.04 8.68
C GLN A 49 -0.89 22.07 9.70
N ARG A 50 -2.11 22.45 9.27
CA ARG A 50 -3.30 22.46 10.13
C ARG A 50 -3.63 21.05 10.65
N PHE A 51 -3.59 20.05 9.75
CA PHE A 51 -3.80 18.65 10.12
C PHE A 51 -2.78 18.17 11.16
N LEU A 52 -1.49 18.41 10.94
CA LEU A 52 -0.43 17.98 11.85
C LEU A 52 -0.55 18.65 13.23
N LYS A 53 -0.88 19.95 13.29
CA LYS A 53 -1.13 20.64 14.55
C LYS A 53 -2.31 20.01 15.32
N SER A 54 -3.41 19.71 14.62
CA SER A 54 -4.57 19.04 15.22
C SER A 54 -4.24 17.61 15.70
N LEU A 55 -3.46 16.86 14.92
CA LEU A 55 -3.02 15.52 15.29
C LEU A 55 -2.20 15.53 16.57
N ILE A 56 -1.18 16.39 16.65
CA ILE A 56 -0.32 16.50 17.84
C ILE A 56 -1.13 16.90 19.07
N SER A 57 -2.04 17.88 18.93
CA SER A 57 -2.91 18.30 20.04
C SER A 57 -3.75 17.14 20.57
N ARG A 58 -4.37 16.34 19.70
CA ARG A 58 -5.12 15.15 20.12
C ARG A 58 -4.26 14.10 20.81
N MET A 59 -3.03 13.88 20.34
CA MET A 59 -2.11 12.94 20.98
C MET A 59 -1.70 13.43 22.38
N GLN A 60 -1.46 14.73 22.55
CA GLN A 60 -1.12 15.32 23.84
C GLN A 60 -2.29 15.28 24.83
N GLN A 61 -3.53 15.41 24.33
CA GLN A 61 -4.75 15.30 25.14
C GLN A 61 -5.08 13.87 25.57
N ASN A 62 -4.44 12.87 24.97
CA ASN A 62 -4.62 11.46 25.30
C ASN A 62 -3.29 10.81 25.71
N PRO A 63 -2.69 11.24 26.84
CA PRO A 63 -1.45 10.66 27.32
C PRO A 63 -1.66 9.20 27.73
N ILE A 64 -0.61 8.39 27.59
CA ILE A 64 -0.62 7.03 28.14
C ILE A 64 -0.73 7.14 29.67
N PRO A 65 -1.73 6.49 30.31
CA PRO A 65 -1.87 6.50 31.75
C PRO A 65 -0.58 6.03 32.44
N SER A 66 -0.21 6.62 33.56
CA SER A 66 1.00 6.24 34.30
C SER A 66 0.97 4.79 34.82
N ASN A 67 -0.23 4.24 34.99
CA ASN A 67 -0.47 2.85 35.36
C ASN A 67 -0.74 1.94 34.14
N ALA A 68 -0.47 2.41 32.92
CA ALA A 68 -0.70 1.61 31.73
C ALA A 68 0.22 0.37 31.76
N PRO A 69 -0.34 -0.83 31.56
CA PRO A 69 0.46 -2.05 31.48
C PRO A 69 1.40 -2.00 30.27
N HIS A 70 2.66 -2.37 30.49
CA HIS A 70 3.62 -2.59 29.41
C HIS A 70 3.36 -3.94 28.78
N PHE A 71 2.98 -3.94 27.50
CA PHE A 71 2.87 -5.17 26.74
C PHE A 71 4.14 -5.45 25.97
N THR A 72 4.66 -6.66 26.13
CA THR A 72 5.61 -7.22 25.16
C THR A 72 4.89 -7.52 23.86
N ARG A 73 5.67 -7.74 22.80
CA ARG A 73 5.14 -8.08 21.46
C ARG A 73 4.23 -9.31 21.53
N GLU A 74 4.67 -10.33 22.25
CA GLU A 74 3.98 -11.61 22.43
C GLU A 74 2.64 -11.40 23.13
N MET A 75 2.61 -10.60 24.20
CA MET A 75 1.37 -10.25 24.92
C MET A 75 0.36 -9.48 24.08
N LEU A 76 0.79 -8.70 23.07
CA LEU A 76 -0.13 -8.03 22.14
C LEU A 76 -0.77 -9.01 21.15
N HIS A 77 -0.03 -10.04 20.73
CA HIS A 77 -0.53 -11.04 19.79
C HIS A 77 -1.53 -12.02 20.42
N GLU A 78 -1.39 -12.30 21.72
CA GLU A 78 -2.23 -13.24 22.46
C GLU A 78 -3.60 -12.66 22.89
N ARG A 79 -3.82 -11.35 22.72
CA ARG A 79 -5.04 -10.63 23.15
C ARG A 79 -6.21 -10.66 22.16
N ARG A 80 -6.28 -11.67 21.30
CA ARG A 80 -7.39 -11.82 20.34
C ARG A 80 -8.67 -12.34 20.97
#